data_AF-A0A1C6IYK6-F1
#
_entry.id   AF-A0A1C6IYK6-F1
#
_cell.length_a   1.000
_cell.length_b   1.000
_cell.length_c   1.000
_cell.angle_alpha   90.00
_cell.angle_beta   90.00
_cell.angle_gamma   90.00
#
_symmetry.space_group_name_H-M   'P 1'
#
loop_
_entity.id
_entity.type
_entity.pdbx_description
1 polymer ?
#
loop_
_entity_poly.entity_id
_entity_poly.type
_entity_poly.pdbx_seq_one_letter_code
_entity_poly.pdbx_strand_id
1 'polypeptide(L)'
;MKTIAELEKYLEEECYSFYAITIGKHMAPEGFVIKQDGQEYIYGYSERGFLRTIKASESEEELVNYALKDLASYKWNRAHLVARMWSEYDAAEAERELSRMHIAFERNDVHNCDMEHRRLCRIFVFGRDILRLSDFKRKYIQDP
;
A
#
# COMPACT_ATOMS: atom_id res chain seq x y z
N MET A 1 -9.89 -16.26 -9.94
CA MET A 1 -8.87 -15.41 -10.59
C MET A 1 -7.84 -16.33 -11.18
N LYS A 2 -7.49 -16.14 -12.45
CA LYS A 2 -6.73 -17.11 -13.24
C LYS A 2 -5.36 -16.61 -13.69
N THR A 3 -5.24 -15.31 -13.90
CA THR A 3 -4.01 -14.71 -14.46
C THR A 3 -3.51 -13.55 -13.63
N ILE A 4 -2.21 -13.24 -13.77
CA ILE A 4 -1.56 -12.08 -13.17
C ILE A 4 -2.24 -10.80 -13.64
N ALA A 5 -2.68 -10.74 -14.90
CA ALA A 5 -3.42 -9.59 -15.44
C ALA A 5 -4.80 -9.42 -14.78
N GLU A 6 -5.51 -10.52 -14.50
CA GLU A 6 -6.77 -10.46 -13.73
C GLU A 6 -6.52 -10.00 -12.28
N LEU A 7 -5.43 -10.47 -11.65
CA LEU A 7 -5.04 -10.03 -10.32
C LEU A 7 -4.66 -8.56 -10.27
N GLU A 8 -3.83 -8.09 -11.20
CA GLU A 8 -3.45 -6.68 -11.33
C GLU A 8 -4.70 -5.81 -11.41
N LYS A 9 -5.63 -6.14 -12.32
CA LYS A 9 -6.87 -5.40 -12.49
C LYS A 9 -7.72 -5.39 -11.23
N TYR A 10 -7.86 -6.53 -10.55
CA TYR A 10 -8.60 -6.59 -9.28
C TYR A 10 -7.97 -5.72 -8.20
N LEU A 11 -6.64 -5.73 -8.08
CA LEU A 11 -5.90 -4.90 -7.12
C LEU A 11 -6.08 -3.40 -7.41
N GLU A 12 -6.14 -3.00 -8.68
CA GLU A 12 -6.47 -1.63 -9.09
C GLU A 12 -7.91 -1.25 -8.69
N GLU A 13 -8.89 -2.09 -9.02
CA GLU A 13 -10.32 -1.85 -8.73
C GLU A 13 -10.59 -1.74 -7.22
N GLU A 14 -9.92 -2.57 -6.43
CA GLU A 14 -10.02 -2.57 -4.96
C GLU A 14 -9.08 -1.58 -4.28
N CYS A 15 -8.35 -0.77 -5.07
CA CYS A 15 -7.45 0.27 -4.60
C CYS A 15 -6.40 -0.27 -3.60
N TYR A 16 -5.71 -1.36 -3.96
CA TYR A 16 -4.50 -1.77 -3.26
C TYR A 16 -3.40 -0.72 -3.46
N SER A 17 -2.46 -0.69 -2.51
CA SER A 17 -1.32 0.23 -2.57
C SER A 17 -0.16 -0.42 -3.32
N PHE A 18 0.14 0.08 -4.52
CA PHE A 18 1.30 -0.34 -5.30
C PHE A 18 2.63 0.23 -4.80
N TYR A 19 2.64 0.89 -3.62
CA TYR A 19 3.88 1.31 -2.97
C TYR A 19 4.77 0.14 -2.55
N ALA A 20 4.18 -1.03 -2.28
CA ALA A 20 4.88 -2.24 -1.84
C ALA A 20 4.47 -3.50 -2.62
N ILE A 21 3.89 -3.34 -3.82
CA ILE A 21 3.43 -4.45 -4.65
C ILE A 21 3.88 -4.20 -6.09
N THR A 22 4.74 -5.08 -6.60
CA THR A 22 5.16 -5.16 -7.99
C THR A 22 4.35 -6.24 -8.69
N ILE A 23 3.56 -5.86 -9.69
CA ILE A 23 2.72 -6.74 -10.50
C ILE A 23 2.37 -6.06 -11.82
N GLY A 24 2.47 -6.78 -12.93
CA GLY A 24 2.12 -6.24 -14.25
C GLY A 24 2.92 -4.99 -14.59
N LYS A 25 2.23 -3.85 -14.78
CA LYS A 25 2.88 -2.56 -15.07
C LYS A 25 3.34 -1.79 -13.83
N HIS A 26 2.93 -2.23 -12.64
CA HIS A 26 3.23 -1.56 -11.38
C HIS A 26 4.57 -2.04 -10.81
N MET A 27 5.44 -1.09 -10.48
CA MET A 27 6.77 -1.36 -9.92
C MET A 27 6.91 -0.67 -8.58
N ALA A 28 7.08 -1.45 -7.52
CA ALA A 28 7.42 -0.97 -6.20
C ALA A 28 8.95 -0.97 -6.01
N PRO A 29 9.52 -0.01 -5.24
CA PRO A 29 10.94 -0.01 -4.92
C PRO A 29 11.34 -1.23 -4.07
N GLU A 30 10.46 -1.66 -3.17
CA GLU A 30 10.59 -2.84 -2.30
C GLU A 30 9.18 -3.39 -2.03
N GLY A 31 9.07 -4.65 -1.63
CA GLY A 31 7.81 -5.28 -1.25
C GLY A 31 7.50 -6.56 -2.01
N PHE A 32 6.22 -6.92 -2.10
CA PHE A 32 5.78 -8.14 -2.76
C PHE A 32 6.00 -8.06 -4.28
N VAL A 33 6.42 -9.18 -4.87
CA VAL A 33 6.63 -9.31 -6.33
C VAL A 33 5.82 -10.48 -6.83
N ILE A 34 4.97 -10.24 -7.83
CA ILE A 34 4.17 -11.22 -8.54
C ILE A 34 4.55 -11.13 -10.02
N LYS A 35 5.26 -12.14 -10.53
CA LYS A 35 5.74 -12.15 -11.92
C LYS A 35 5.79 -13.55 -12.50
N GLN A 36 5.84 -13.64 -13.83
CA GLN A 36 6.33 -14.83 -14.52
C GLN A 36 7.87 -14.80 -14.57
N ASP A 37 8.50 -15.95 -14.36
CA ASP A 37 9.94 -16.14 -14.48
C ASP A 37 10.23 -17.45 -15.23
N GLY A 38 10.49 -17.33 -16.53
CA GLY A 38 10.59 -18.50 -17.40
C GLY A 38 9.26 -19.26 -17.52
N GLN A 39 9.28 -20.54 -17.14
CA GLN A 39 8.10 -21.43 -17.17
C GLN A 39 7.29 -21.41 -15.87
N GLU A 40 7.81 -20.75 -14.83
CA GLU A 40 7.13 -20.66 -13.53
C GLU A 40 6.58 -19.26 -13.29
N TYR A 41 5.63 -19.19 -12.37
CA TYR A 41 5.17 -17.96 -11.76
C TYR A 41 5.77 -17.87 -10.36
N ILE A 42 6.18 -16.67 -9.97
CA ILE A 42 6.78 -16.38 -8.67
C ILE A 42 5.94 -15.39 -7.87
N TYR A 43 5.71 -15.71 -6.60
CA TYR A 43 5.33 -14.80 -5.54
C TYR A 43 6.49 -14.69 -4.56
N GLY A 44 7.01 -13.49 -4.36
CA GLY A 44 8.16 -13.26 -3.50
C GLY A 44 8.13 -11.90 -2.82
N TYR A 45 9.19 -11.62 -2.09
CA TYR A 45 9.41 -10.32 -1.45
C TYR A 45 10.78 -9.80 -1.87
N SER A 46 10.82 -8.58 -2.41
CA SER A 46 12.04 -7.88 -2.80
C SER A 46 12.39 -6.79 -1.80
N GLU A 47 13.62 -6.83 -1.29
CA GLU A 47 14.17 -5.80 -0.42
C GLU A 47 15.60 -5.50 -0.85
N ARG A 48 15.95 -4.23 -1.01
CA ARG A 48 17.30 -3.78 -1.42
C ARG A 48 17.85 -4.52 -2.66
N GLY A 49 16.97 -4.79 -3.64
CA GLY A 49 17.30 -5.47 -4.88
C GLY A 49 17.45 -7.00 -4.78
N PHE A 50 17.26 -7.59 -3.60
CA PHE A 50 17.25 -9.04 -3.43
C PHE A 50 15.82 -9.57 -3.43
N LEU A 51 15.50 -10.49 -4.34
CA LEU A 51 14.19 -11.17 -4.38
C LEU A 51 14.27 -12.51 -3.63
N ARG A 52 13.49 -12.63 -2.55
CA ARG A 52 13.23 -13.89 -1.87
C ARG A 52 11.95 -14.51 -2.39
N THR A 53 12.05 -15.68 -3.03
CA THR A 53 10.88 -16.48 -3.42
C THR A 53 10.16 -17.00 -2.17
N ILE A 54 8.85 -16.76 -2.10
CA ILE A 54 7.95 -17.30 -1.06
C ILE A 54 7.18 -18.49 -1.62
N LYS A 55 6.72 -18.37 -2.88
CA LYS A 55 6.05 -19.45 -3.62
C LYS A 55 6.42 -19.38 -5.10
N ALA A 56 6.64 -20.54 -5.68
CA ALA A 56 6.67 -20.74 -7.12
C ALA A 56 5.59 -21.76 -7.51
N SER A 57 5.07 -21.66 -8.74
CA SER A 57 4.18 -22.65 -9.33
C SER A 57 4.23 -22.56 -10.86
N GLU A 58 4.09 -23.70 -11.54
CA GLU A 58 3.86 -23.76 -12.99
C GLU A 58 2.42 -23.34 -13.37
N SER A 59 1.49 -23.30 -12.40
CA SER A 59 0.12 -22.87 -12.58
C SER A 59 -0.07 -21.41 -12.17
N GLU A 60 -0.38 -20.56 -13.16
CA GLU A 60 -0.67 -19.15 -12.93
C GLU A 60 -1.86 -18.98 -11.96
N GLU A 61 -2.92 -19.76 -12.17
CA GLU A 61 -4.13 -19.73 -11.35
C GLU A 61 -3.84 -20.06 -9.89
N GLU A 62 -3.00 -21.07 -9.63
CA GLU A 62 -2.60 -21.42 -8.28
C GLU A 62 -1.84 -20.26 -7.63
N LEU A 63 -0.91 -19.65 -8.37
CA LEU A 63 -0.11 -18.57 -7.86
C LEU A 63 -0.95 -17.32 -7.54
N VAL A 64 -1.82 -16.88 -8.44
CA VAL A 64 -2.59 -15.65 -8.22
C VAL A 64 -3.62 -15.79 -7.11
N ASN A 65 -4.18 -16.98 -6.93
CA ASN A 65 -5.07 -17.24 -5.79
C ASN A 65 -4.29 -17.26 -4.46
N TYR A 66 -3.07 -17.79 -4.45
CA TYR A 66 -2.19 -17.68 -3.28
C TYR A 66 -1.84 -16.21 -2.98
N ALA A 67 -1.39 -15.46 -3.98
CA ALA A 67 -1.01 -14.06 -3.84
C ALA A 67 -2.18 -13.21 -3.33
N LEU A 68 -3.39 -13.38 -3.89
CA LEU A 68 -4.57 -12.67 -3.41
C LEU A 68 -4.85 -12.97 -1.93
N LYS A 69 -4.81 -14.25 -1.54
CA LYS A 69 -5.08 -14.67 -0.16
C LYS A 69 -4.08 -14.05 0.81
N ASP A 70 -2.80 -14.09 0.47
CA ASP A 70 -1.72 -13.51 1.28
C ASP A 70 -1.86 -11.99 1.37
N LEU A 71 -2.05 -11.30 0.24
CA LEU A 71 -2.23 -9.85 0.19
C LEU A 71 -3.47 -9.39 0.96
N ALA A 72 -4.58 -10.13 0.90
CA ALA A 72 -5.80 -9.82 1.62
C ALA A 72 -5.69 -10.06 3.14
N SER A 73 -4.75 -10.93 3.58
CA SER A 73 -4.57 -11.23 5.01
C SER A 73 -4.03 -10.04 5.81
N TYR A 74 -3.38 -9.07 5.15
CA TYR A 74 -2.76 -7.92 5.79
C TYR A 74 -3.31 -6.61 5.23
N LYS A 75 -4.13 -5.93 6.05
CA LYS A 75 -4.85 -4.70 5.68
C LYS A 75 -3.94 -3.59 5.13
N TRP A 76 -2.68 -3.54 5.56
CA TRP A 76 -1.71 -2.53 5.14
C TRP A 76 -1.34 -2.62 3.67
N ASN A 77 -1.60 -3.75 3.00
CA ASN A 77 -1.49 -3.85 1.54
C ASN A 77 -2.50 -2.96 0.80
N ARG A 78 -3.54 -2.48 1.49
CA ARG A 78 -4.53 -1.51 1.00
C ARG A 78 -4.33 -0.11 1.60
N ALA A 79 -3.28 0.11 2.39
CA ALA A 79 -3.09 1.38 3.08
C ALA A 79 -2.51 2.47 2.15
N HIS A 80 -3.14 3.63 2.18
CA HIS A 80 -2.73 4.81 1.45
C HIS A 80 -2.40 5.92 2.45
N LEU A 81 -1.17 6.44 2.38
CA LEU A 81 -0.79 7.64 3.14
C LEU A 81 -1.57 8.84 2.59
N VAL A 82 -2.39 9.45 3.44
CA VAL A 82 -3.23 10.61 3.07
C VAL A 82 -2.87 11.89 3.80
N ALA A 83 -2.08 11.80 4.86
CA ALA A 83 -1.67 12.94 5.66
C ALA A 83 -0.26 12.71 6.22
N ARG A 84 0.59 13.73 6.15
CA ARG A 84 1.95 13.75 6.71
C ARG A 84 2.21 15.13 7.29
N MET A 85 2.38 15.23 8.60
CA MET A 85 2.49 16.51 9.29
C MET A 85 3.29 16.44 10.59
N TRP A 86 3.85 17.58 10.99
CA TRP A 86 4.61 17.71 12.24
C TRP A 86 3.75 18.18 13.42
N SER A 87 2.67 18.92 13.12
CA SER A 87 1.78 19.54 14.11
C SER A 87 0.74 18.55 14.64
N GLU A 88 0.64 18.42 15.96
CA GLU A 88 -0.45 17.67 16.59
C GLU A 88 -1.82 18.33 16.34
N TYR A 89 -1.84 19.66 16.24
CA TYR A 89 -3.08 20.38 15.95
C TYR A 89 -3.62 20.03 14.57
N ASP A 90 -2.75 20.03 13.55
CA ASP A 90 -3.13 19.66 12.19
C ASP A 90 -3.54 18.18 12.13
N ALA A 91 -2.86 17.32 12.90
CA ALA A 91 -3.19 15.89 12.97
C ALA A 91 -4.60 15.68 13.51
N ALA A 92 -4.92 16.35 14.61
CA ALA A 92 -6.24 16.29 15.21
C ALA A 92 -7.32 16.87 14.28
N GLU A 93 -7.05 17.92 13.49
CA GLU A 93 -8.01 18.44 12.51
C GLU A 93 -8.21 17.48 11.33
N ALA A 94 -7.13 16.87 10.83
CA ALA A 94 -7.20 15.86 9.77
C ALA A 94 -8.04 14.64 10.20
N GLU A 95 -7.83 14.13 11.42
CA GLU A 95 -8.63 13.04 12.00
C GLU A 95 -10.11 13.41 12.16
N ARG A 96 -10.41 14.64 12.61
CA ARG A 96 -11.79 15.14 12.69
C ARG A 96 -12.45 15.22 11.32
N GLU A 97 -11.74 15.68 10.31
CA GLU A 97 -12.25 15.80 8.94
C GLU A 97 -12.57 14.41 8.36
N LEU A 98 -11.66 13.43 8.48
CA LEU A 98 -11.91 12.04 8.06
C LEU A 98 -13.10 11.42 8.81
N SER A 99 -13.22 11.67 10.11
CA SER A 99 -14.35 11.20 10.92
C SER A 99 -15.68 11.77 10.42
N ARG A 100 -15.74 13.08 10.12
CA ARG A 100 -16.93 13.74 9.53
C ARG A 100 -17.30 13.17 8.17
N MET A 101 -16.32 12.71 7.39
CA MET A 101 -16.53 12.04 6.10
C MET A 101 -16.92 10.55 6.23
N HIS A 102 -16.90 10.02 7.45
CA HIS A 102 -17.13 8.62 7.78
C HIS A 102 -16.15 7.69 7.08
N ILE A 103 -14.87 8.09 7.05
CA ILE A 103 -13.77 7.32 6.49
C ILE A 103 -12.97 6.70 7.63
N ALA A 104 -12.73 5.39 7.57
CA ALA A 104 -11.87 4.70 8.52
C ALA A 104 -10.41 5.05 8.25
N PHE A 105 -9.65 5.30 9.32
CA PHE A 105 -8.24 5.67 9.23
C PHE A 105 -7.42 5.09 10.38
N GLU A 106 -6.12 5.01 10.16
CA GLU A 106 -5.13 4.66 11.19
C GLU A 106 -3.99 5.66 11.22
N ARG A 107 -3.64 6.09 12.42
CA ARG A 107 -2.49 6.94 12.68
C ARG A 107 -1.26 6.10 12.98
N ASN A 108 -0.13 6.49 12.38
CA ASN A 108 1.15 5.80 12.54
C ASN A 108 2.30 6.81 12.61
N ASP A 109 2.54 7.30 13.81
CA ASP A 109 3.58 8.30 14.09
C ASP A 109 4.98 7.69 14.01
N VAL A 110 5.91 8.45 13.44
CA VAL A 110 7.33 8.11 13.41
C VAL A 110 8.09 9.11 14.27
N HIS A 111 8.84 8.61 15.24
CA HIS A 111 9.70 9.44 16.09
C HIS A 111 11.09 9.57 15.49
N ASN A 112 11.85 10.59 15.92
CA ASN A 112 13.24 10.80 15.50
C ASN A 112 13.41 10.93 13.98
N CYS A 113 12.51 11.67 13.32
CA CYS A 113 12.54 11.81 11.85
C CYS A 113 13.58 12.81 11.34
N ASP A 114 14.15 13.62 12.23
CA ASP A 114 15.15 14.63 11.91
C ASP A 114 16.12 14.84 13.08
N MET A 115 17.09 15.73 12.87
CA MET A 115 18.08 16.10 13.88
C MET A 115 17.48 16.80 15.10
N GLU A 116 16.24 17.29 15.00
CA GLU A 116 15.48 17.88 16.11
C GLU A 116 14.64 16.84 16.85
N HIS A 117 14.79 15.55 16.51
CA HIS A 117 14.04 14.43 17.08
C HIS A 117 12.52 14.58 16.98
N ARG A 118 12.03 15.36 15.99
CA ARG A 118 10.61 15.63 15.86
C ARG A 118 9.86 14.36 15.47
N ARG A 119 8.60 14.33 15.89
CA ARG A 119 7.65 13.27 15.57
C ARG A 119 6.85 13.66 14.32
N LEU A 120 6.91 12.80 13.32
CA LEU A 120 6.11 12.91 12.10
C LEU A 120 4.82 12.13 12.27
N CYS A 121 3.69 12.84 12.26
CA CYS A 121 2.37 12.23 12.27
C CYS A 121 2.00 11.80 10.86
N ARG A 122 1.55 10.55 10.72
CA ARG A 122 1.07 10.00 9.45
C ARG A 122 -0.31 9.41 9.62
N ILE A 123 -1.19 9.67 8.68
CA ILE A 123 -2.54 9.08 8.66
C ILE A 123 -2.71 8.28 7.38
N PHE A 124 -3.20 7.05 7.56
CA PHE A 124 -3.49 6.12 6.48
C PHE A 124 -4.98 5.84 6.40
N VAL A 125 -5.48 5.66 5.18
CA VAL A 125 -6.82 5.15 4.89
C VAL A 125 -6.70 3.90 4.03
N PHE A 126 -7.79 3.16 3.86
CA PHE A 126 -7.73 1.83 3.26
C PHE A 126 -8.62 1.70 2.03
N GLY A 127 -8.06 1.09 0.98
CA GLY A 127 -8.81 0.72 -0.22
C GLY A 127 -9.50 1.93 -0.85
N ARG A 128 -10.77 1.75 -1.24
CA ARG A 128 -11.51 2.68 -2.10
C ARG A 128 -11.83 4.04 -1.47
N ASP A 129 -11.68 4.20 -0.15
CA ASP A 129 -11.84 5.50 0.51
C ASP A 129 -10.85 6.55 -0.01
N ILE A 130 -9.69 6.11 -0.54
CA ILE A 130 -8.69 6.99 -1.15
C ILE A 130 -9.25 7.83 -2.31
N LEU A 131 -10.25 7.30 -3.03
CA LEU A 131 -10.86 7.95 -4.19
C LEU A 131 -11.61 9.23 -3.81
N ARG A 132 -11.94 9.42 -2.53
CA ARG A 132 -12.67 10.59 -2.00
C ARG A 132 -11.75 11.67 -1.43
N LEU A 133 -10.43 11.46 -1.45
CA LEU A 133 -9.49 12.24 -0.63
C LEU A 133 -8.48 13.06 -1.44
N SER A 134 -8.77 13.35 -2.71
CA SER A 134 -7.92 14.18 -3.58
C SER A 134 -7.57 15.53 -2.94
N ASP A 135 -8.58 16.25 -2.45
CA ASP A 135 -8.41 17.58 -1.84
C ASP A 135 -7.83 17.48 -0.44
N PHE A 136 -8.24 16.46 0.33
CA PHE A 136 -7.69 16.17 1.65
C PHE A 136 -6.18 15.94 1.58
N LYS A 137 -5.71 15.12 0.64
CA LYS A 137 -4.27 14.87 0.42
C LYS A 137 -3.52 16.14 0.08
N ARG A 138 -4.08 16.98 -0.79
CA ARG A 138 -3.46 18.26 -1.15
C ARG A 138 -3.30 19.20 0.05
N LYS A 139 -4.23 19.13 1.01
CA LYS A 139 -4.21 19.93 2.23
C LYS A 139 -3.17 19.45 3.24
N TYR A 140 -3.03 18.12 3.42
CA TYR A 140 -2.27 17.55 4.54
C TYR A 140 -1.02 16.75 4.16
N ILE A 141 -0.74 16.54 2.87
CA ILE A 141 0.56 16.06 2.42
C ILE A 141 1.36 17.29 2.02
N GLN A 142 2.22 17.74 2.92
CA GLN A 142 3.23 18.75 2.58
C GLN A 142 4.32 18.06 1.76
N ASP A 143 4.59 18.55 0.56
CA ASP A 143 5.80 18.18 -0.17
C ASP A 143 7.04 18.60 0.65
N PRO A 144 8.11 17.79 0.64
CA PRO A 144 9.36 18.14 1.30
C PRO A 144 10.00 19.41 0.72
#